data_AF-A0A3M7B9E0-F1
#
_entry.id   AF-A0A3M7B9E0-F1
#
_cell.length_a   1.000
_cell.length_b   1.000
_cell.length_c   1.000
_cell.angle_alpha   90.00
_cell.angle_beta   90.00
_cell.angle_gamma   90.00
#
_symmetry.space_group_name_H-M   'P 1'
#
loop_
_entity.id
_entity.type
_entity.pdbx_description
1 polymer ?
#
loop_
_entity_poly.entity_id
_entity_poly.type
_entity_poly.pdbx_seq_one_letter_code
_entity_poly.pdbx_strand_id
1 'polypeptide(L)'
;MVTVSLRPVSQCLRQSPRTAKAPASAISSSRAVQKGIANLANFQIPQINNEPNKHYEKGSADREKLAAAMKSLRQRSPLEVPIVVNGKETKTANVSQQPFPMSHKDSIASWSSASASDVSASIDSALKAKASWESLPFADRAAVFLKAADLVSGKYRYDIMAATMLGQGKNAWQAEIDSAAELCDFFRFNVKYAQELYGHQPVHNSPGVWNRVEYRPLEGFVYAITPFNFTAIAGNLPAAPALMGNVVVWKPSPSAMASNWLVYQILLEAGLPKDVIQFVPGDAVEVTKTVLSHKQFAALHYTGSTAVFRSLYGQIANNVAEGKYQGYPRIIGETGGKNFHLIHHSANVENAVINTVRGAFEYQGQKCSATSRAYWPKSLWD
;
A
#
# COMPACT_ATOMS: atom_id res chain seq x y z
N MET A 1 -50.34 65.25 -47.37
CA MET A 1 -49.10 64.51 -47.70
C MET A 1 -49.51 63.09 -48.07
N VAL A 2 -50.18 62.93 -49.22
CA VAL A 2 -49.61 62.52 -50.55
C VAL A 2 -48.99 61.13 -50.42
N THR A 3 -49.49 60.00 -50.97
CA THR A 3 -50.62 59.59 -51.84
C THR A 3 -50.51 58.03 -51.86
N VAL A 4 -51.59 57.24 -51.86
CA VAL A 4 -52.16 56.44 -53.00
C VAL A 4 -51.14 55.34 -53.46
N SER A 5 -51.42 54.03 -53.59
CA SER A 5 -52.60 53.36 -54.14
C SER A 5 -52.42 51.83 -54.31
N LEU A 6 -53.56 51.14 -54.44
CA LEU A 6 -53.88 49.97 -55.29
C LEU A 6 -53.46 48.53 -54.88
N ARG A 7 -54.52 47.71 -54.80
CA ARG A 7 -54.61 46.24 -54.79
C ARG A 7 -54.33 45.65 -56.20
N PRO A 8 -54.67 44.37 -56.51
CA PRO A 8 -54.29 43.05 -55.98
C PRO A 8 -53.74 42.13 -57.12
N VAL A 9 -53.55 40.82 -56.85
CA VAL A 9 -54.01 39.65 -57.66
C VAL A 9 -53.02 38.45 -57.69
N SER A 10 -53.59 37.29 -57.35
CA SER A 10 -53.31 35.89 -57.73
C SER A 10 -52.07 35.11 -57.26
N GLN A 11 -52.38 34.16 -56.36
CA GLN A 11 -52.14 32.71 -56.46
C GLN A 11 -51.06 32.19 -57.43
N CYS A 12 -50.09 31.47 -56.85
CA CYS A 12 -49.72 30.16 -57.38
C CYS A 12 -49.16 29.25 -56.27
N LEU A 13 -49.76 28.07 -56.17
CA LEU A 13 -49.31 26.91 -55.40
C LEU A 13 -47.94 26.43 -55.86
N ARG A 14 -47.08 26.03 -54.91
CA ARG A 14 -46.13 24.92 -55.09
C ARG A 14 -45.61 24.41 -53.74
N GLN A 15 -45.98 23.17 -53.42
CA GLN A 15 -45.39 22.35 -52.36
C GLN A 15 -43.98 21.89 -52.77
N SER A 16 -43.06 21.81 -51.81
CA SER A 16 -41.91 20.86 -51.74
C SER A 16 -41.12 21.12 -50.43
N PRO A 17 -40.19 20.25 -49.98
CA PRO A 17 -40.52 19.12 -49.12
C PRO A 17 -39.80 19.15 -47.75
N ARG A 18 -40.35 18.37 -46.80
CA ARG A 18 -39.71 18.03 -45.53
C ARG A 18 -38.35 17.36 -45.77
N THR A 19 -37.29 17.93 -45.19
CA THR A 19 -36.01 17.24 -44.99
C THR A 19 -35.80 17.02 -43.50
N ALA A 20 -35.72 15.75 -43.12
CA ALA A 20 -35.40 15.29 -41.78
C ALA A 20 -33.92 15.59 -41.48
N LYS A 21 -33.64 16.29 -40.38
CA LYS A 21 -32.28 16.40 -39.82
C LYS A 21 -32.03 15.20 -38.91
N ALA A 22 -31.14 14.31 -39.34
CA ALA A 22 -30.54 13.27 -38.51
C ALA A 22 -29.59 13.90 -37.46
N PRO A 23 -29.40 13.26 -36.29
CA PRO A 23 -28.51 13.78 -35.26
C PRO A 23 -27.05 13.49 -35.61
N ALA A 24 -26.18 14.47 -35.41
CA ALA A 24 -24.74 14.30 -35.52
C ALA A 24 -24.22 13.46 -34.34
N SER A 25 -23.98 12.17 -34.58
CA SER A 25 -23.18 11.31 -33.71
C SER A 25 -21.88 10.94 -34.41
N ALA A 26 -20.76 11.22 -33.74
CA ALA A 26 -19.48 10.48 -33.76
C ALA A 26 -18.36 11.45 -33.38
N ILE A 27 -18.20 11.71 -32.07
CA ILE A 27 -16.91 12.13 -31.54
C ILE A 27 -16.00 10.90 -31.65
N SER A 28 -15.20 10.86 -32.71
CA SER A 28 -14.08 9.93 -32.83
C SER A 28 -13.05 10.32 -31.77
N SER A 29 -13.12 9.68 -30.60
CA SER A 29 -12.04 9.72 -29.62
C SER A 29 -10.92 8.82 -30.16
N SER A 30 -9.99 9.43 -30.90
CA SER A 30 -8.72 8.78 -31.21
C SER A 30 -8.02 8.50 -29.88
N ARG A 31 -8.15 7.27 -29.36
CA ARG A 31 -7.23 6.74 -28.34
C ARG A 31 -5.86 6.79 -28.98
N ALA A 32 -5.07 7.79 -28.63
CA ALA A 32 -3.65 7.77 -28.90
C ALA A 32 -3.11 6.49 -28.28
N VAL A 33 -2.79 5.50 -29.11
CA VAL A 33 -2.02 4.34 -28.71
C VAL A 33 -0.67 4.92 -28.29
N GLN A 34 -0.47 5.13 -27.00
CA GLN A 34 0.87 5.33 -26.44
C GLN A 34 1.64 4.06 -26.83
N LYS A 35 2.42 4.16 -27.91
CA LYS A 35 3.39 3.12 -28.27
C LYS A 35 4.36 3.07 -27.10
N GLY A 36 4.20 2.07 -26.23
CA GLY A 36 5.23 1.76 -25.25
C GLY A 36 6.53 1.58 -26.02
N ILE A 37 7.54 2.38 -25.68
CA ILE A 37 8.86 2.23 -26.29
C ILE A 37 9.33 0.83 -25.90
N ALA A 38 9.53 -0.04 -26.88
CA ALA A 38 10.10 -1.35 -26.61
C ALA A 38 11.51 -1.13 -26.03
N ASN A 39 11.78 -1.72 -24.86
CA ASN A 39 13.12 -1.69 -24.29
C ASN A 39 14.08 -2.38 -25.26
N LEU A 40 15.17 -1.70 -25.61
CA LEU A 40 16.22 -2.24 -26.49
C LEU A 40 17.32 -2.97 -25.69
N ALA A 41 17.04 -3.34 -24.44
CA ALA A 41 17.96 -4.04 -23.54
C ALA A 41 17.21 -4.88 -22.49
N ASN A 42 17.88 -5.91 -21.98
CA ASN A 42 17.46 -6.66 -20.82
C ASN A 42 18.15 -6.11 -19.57
N PHE A 43 17.52 -5.14 -18.92
CA PHE A 43 18.08 -4.51 -17.72
C PHE A 43 18.21 -5.52 -16.57
N GLN A 44 19.30 -5.40 -15.81
CA GLN A 44 19.52 -6.11 -14.56
C GLN A 44 19.45 -5.12 -13.41
N ILE A 45 18.76 -5.49 -12.34
CA ILE A 45 18.76 -4.71 -11.10
C ILE A 45 20.15 -4.71 -10.45
N PRO A 46 20.46 -3.72 -9.60
CA PRO A 46 21.67 -3.72 -8.79
C PRO A 46 21.74 -4.95 -7.87
N GLN A 47 22.95 -5.30 -7.43
CA GLN A 47 23.13 -6.31 -6.39
C GLN A 47 22.41 -5.88 -5.10
N ILE A 48 21.55 -6.76 -4.58
CA ILE A 48 20.78 -6.51 -3.37
C ILE A 48 21.41 -7.28 -2.19
N ASN A 49 21.68 -6.55 -1.11
CA ASN A 49 22.07 -7.08 0.20
C ASN A 49 21.12 -6.54 1.26
N ASN A 50 21.06 -7.20 2.43
CA ASN A 50 20.32 -6.67 3.57
C ASN A 50 20.86 -5.29 3.99
N GLU A 51 19.95 -4.40 4.33
CA GLU A 51 20.28 -3.10 4.90
C GLU A 51 21.01 -3.28 6.24
N PRO A 52 22.20 -2.69 6.43
CA PRO A 52 22.93 -2.81 7.67
C PRO A 52 22.20 -2.11 8.82
N ASN A 53 22.16 -2.78 9.98
CA ASN A 53 21.62 -2.21 11.20
C ASN A 53 22.61 -1.25 11.87
N LYS A 54 22.07 -0.22 12.50
CA LYS A 54 22.77 0.74 13.37
C LYS A 54 22.46 0.41 14.83
N HIS A 55 23.38 0.76 15.74
CA HIS A 55 23.33 0.28 17.13
C HIS A 55 23.05 1.36 18.19
N TYR A 56 23.08 2.65 17.84
CA TYR A 56 22.63 3.77 18.70
C TYR A 56 23.30 3.82 20.09
N GLU A 57 24.59 3.48 20.15
CA GLU A 57 25.39 3.55 21.37
C GLU A 57 25.45 4.96 21.95
N LYS A 58 25.72 5.08 23.25
CA LYS A 58 25.83 6.37 23.94
C LYS A 58 26.95 7.20 23.29
N GLY A 59 26.62 8.42 22.85
CA GLY A 59 27.57 9.32 22.18
C GLY A 59 27.78 9.05 20.68
N SER A 60 27.09 8.07 20.09
CA SER A 60 27.16 7.84 18.63
C SER A 60 26.38 8.91 17.85
N ALA A 61 26.89 9.26 16.67
CA ALA A 61 26.23 10.21 15.76
C ALA A 61 24.82 9.75 15.35
N ASP A 62 24.60 8.44 15.20
CA ASP A 62 23.28 7.89 14.89
C ASP A 62 22.28 8.10 16.02
N ARG A 63 22.72 7.96 17.28
CA ARG A 63 21.87 8.24 18.45
C ARG A 63 21.49 9.71 18.54
N GLU A 64 22.43 10.62 18.26
CA GLU A 64 22.18 12.06 18.24
C GLU A 64 21.18 12.45 17.17
N LYS A 65 21.34 11.93 15.94
CA LYS A 65 20.40 12.18 14.83
C LYS A 65 19.01 11.63 15.14
N LEU A 66 18.90 10.44 15.70
CA LEU A 66 17.62 9.87 16.12
C LEU A 66 16.95 10.69 17.23
N ALA A 67 17.72 11.13 18.23
CA ALA A 67 17.21 11.99 19.30
C ALA A 67 16.72 13.34 18.76
N ALA A 68 17.44 13.93 17.80
CA ALA A 68 17.04 15.16 17.13
C ALA A 68 15.74 14.97 16.31
N ALA A 69 15.61 13.87 15.57
CA ALA A 69 14.40 13.55 14.82
C ALA A 69 13.18 13.34 15.75
N MET A 70 13.36 12.62 16.86
CA MET A 70 12.31 12.47 17.88
C MET A 70 11.89 13.81 18.50
N LYS A 71 12.83 14.68 18.81
CA LYS A 71 12.54 16.02 19.36
C LYS A 71 11.78 16.88 18.33
N SER A 72 12.24 16.90 17.08
CA SER A 72 11.60 17.62 15.98
C SER A 72 10.17 17.12 15.74
N LEU A 73 9.97 15.80 15.73
CA LEU A 73 8.64 15.22 15.54
C LEU A 73 7.70 15.61 16.67
N ARG A 74 8.13 15.52 17.94
CA ARG A 74 7.30 15.97 19.08
C ARG A 74 6.90 17.45 18.99
N GLN A 75 7.79 18.32 18.52
CA GLN A 75 7.50 19.74 18.36
C GLN A 75 6.48 20.02 17.24
N ARG A 76 6.41 19.15 16.25
CA ARG A 76 5.46 19.24 15.12
C ARG A 76 4.19 18.39 15.33
N SER A 77 4.09 17.67 16.45
CA SER A 77 2.91 16.87 16.77
C SER A 77 1.77 17.73 17.34
N PRO A 78 0.51 17.40 17.03
CA PRO A 78 0.08 16.29 16.17
C PRO A 78 0.33 16.58 14.68
N LEU A 79 0.86 15.59 13.96
CA LEU A 79 0.94 15.64 12.50
C LEU A 79 -0.46 15.60 11.90
N GLU A 80 -0.74 16.47 10.94
CA GLU A 80 -1.98 16.39 10.18
C GLU A 80 -1.85 15.37 9.04
N VAL A 81 -2.69 14.34 9.06
CA VAL A 81 -2.73 13.29 8.04
C VAL A 81 -4.05 13.39 7.26
N PRO A 82 -4.02 13.86 6.02
CA PRO A 82 -5.22 13.94 5.19
C PRO A 82 -5.62 12.56 4.66
N ILE A 83 -6.81 12.47 4.06
CA ILE A 83 -7.09 11.40 3.09
C ILE A 83 -6.53 11.83 1.73
N VAL A 84 -6.16 10.87 0.88
CA VAL A 84 -5.75 11.16 -0.50
C VAL A 84 -6.78 10.61 -1.46
N VAL A 85 -7.45 11.51 -2.17
CA VAL A 85 -8.51 11.17 -3.14
C VAL A 85 -8.19 11.87 -4.46
N ASN A 86 -8.11 11.11 -5.56
CA ASN A 86 -7.73 11.63 -6.88
C ASN A 86 -6.40 12.40 -6.86
N GLY A 87 -5.40 11.87 -6.15
CA GLY A 87 -4.08 12.49 -6.03
C GLY A 87 -4.05 13.83 -5.28
N LYS A 88 -5.13 14.18 -4.58
CA LYS A 88 -5.26 15.40 -3.76
C LYS A 88 -5.47 15.07 -2.31
N GLU A 89 -4.66 15.71 -1.47
CA GLU A 89 -4.85 15.71 -0.02
C GLU A 89 -6.13 16.47 0.33
N THR A 90 -7.05 15.77 1.00
CA THR A 90 -8.33 16.32 1.42
C THR A 90 -8.46 16.16 2.93
N LYS A 91 -8.86 17.24 3.61
CA LYS A 91 -9.24 17.19 5.03
C LYS A 91 -10.73 16.93 5.14
N THR A 92 -11.13 16.05 6.06
CA THR A 92 -12.54 15.78 6.33
C THR A 92 -12.96 16.37 7.68
N ALA A 93 -14.27 16.55 7.88
CA ALA A 93 -14.81 17.01 9.16
C ALA A 93 -14.61 15.98 10.28
N ASN A 94 -14.54 14.69 9.92
CA ASN A 94 -14.36 13.59 10.86
C ASN A 94 -12.87 13.36 11.11
N VAL A 95 -12.35 13.92 12.19
CA VAL A 95 -10.94 13.80 12.58
C VAL A 95 -10.80 12.81 13.74
N SER A 96 -9.84 11.91 13.62
CA SER A 96 -9.43 10.97 14.66
C SER A 96 -7.99 11.23 15.08
N GLN A 97 -7.58 10.68 16.22
CA GLN A 97 -6.26 10.91 16.80
C GLN A 97 -5.49 9.58 16.96
N GLN A 98 -4.19 9.64 16.73
CA GLN A 98 -3.24 8.63 17.19
C GLN A 98 -2.56 9.16 18.46
N PRO A 99 -2.91 8.64 19.66
CA PRO A 99 -2.24 9.04 20.90
C PRO A 99 -0.78 8.55 20.93
N PHE A 100 0.08 9.19 21.71
CA PHE A 100 1.37 8.58 22.06
C PHE A 100 1.14 7.36 22.97
N PRO A 101 1.64 6.15 22.65
CA PRO A 101 1.42 4.97 23.48
C PRO A 101 1.96 5.09 24.92
N MET A 102 3.01 5.90 25.12
CA MET A 102 3.61 6.13 26.45
C MET A 102 2.97 7.30 27.23
N SER A 103 2.12 8.11 26.58
CA SER A 103 1.41 9.24 27.21
C SER A 103 0.17 9.59 26.39
N HIS A 104 -0.93 8.93 26.68
CA HIS A 104 -2.16 9.02 25.88
C HIS A 104 -2.93 10.35 26.01
N LYS A 105 -2.41 11.32 26.77
CA LYS A 105 -2.98 12.66 26.87
C LYS A 105 -2.76 13.48 25.61
N ASP A 106 -1.61 13.29 24.97
CA ASP A 106 -1.21 14.00 23.76
C ASP A 106 -1.24 13.04 22.55
N SER A 107 -1.31 13.62 21.35
CA SER A 107 -1.40 12.86 20.10
C SER A 107 -0.22 13.12 19.18
N ILE A 108 0.29 12.06 18.56
CA ILE A 108 1.37 12.16 17.56
C ILE A 108 0.83 12.57 16.19
N ALA A 109 -0.42 12.19 15.87
CA ALA A 109 -1.07 12.51 14.61
C ALA A 109 -2.58 12.71 14.78
N SER A 110 -3.11 13.68 14.04
CA SER A 110 -4.53 13.91 13.79
C SER A 110 -4.81 13.53 12.34
N TRP A 111 -5.80 12.67 12.09
CA TRP A 111 -6.05 12.15 10.76
C TRP A 111 -7.51 12.28 10.33
N SER A 112 -7.72 12.62 9.06
CA SER A 112 -9.04 12.70 8.43
C SER A 112 -9.56 11.30 8.13
N SER A 113 -10.80 11.00 8.51
CA SER A 113 -11.45 9.72 8.20
C SER A 113 -12.15 9.81 6.85
N ALA A 114 -11.88 8.84 5.98
CA ALA A 114 -12.57 8.65 4.70
C ALA A 114 -14.02 8.23 4.94
N SER A 115 -14.95 8.86 4.24
CA SER A 115 -16.33 8.42 4.10
C SER A 115 -16.46 7.34 3.01
N ALA A 116 -17.58 6.63 2.97
CA ALA A 116 -17.89 5.72 1.85
C ALA A 116 -17.71 6.36 0.46
N SER A 117 -18.10 7.62 0.27
CA SER A 117 -17.89 8.33 -1.02
C SER A 117 -16.41 8.58 -1.33
N ASP A 118 -15.60 8.88 -0.31
CA ASP A 118 -14.15 9.06 -0.49
C ASP A 118 -13.48 7.74 -0.88
N VAL A 119 -13.91 6.62 -0.28
CA VAL A 119 -13.41 5.28 -0.62
C VAL A 119 -13.78 4.92 -2.05
N SER A 120 -15.03 5.15 -2.48
CA SER A 120 -15.44 4.93 -3.87
C SER A 120 -14.63 5.77 -4.85
N ALA A 121 -14.45 7.07 -4.57
CA ALA A 121 -13.64 7.95 -5.41
C ALA A 121 -12.17 7.51 -5.48
N SER A 122 -11.62 6.98 -4.38
CA SER A 122 -10.27 6.42 -4.33
C SER A 122 -10.14 5.17 -5.19
N ILE A 123 -11.12 4.26 -5.13
CA ILE A 123 -11.18 3.07 -6.00
C ILE A 123 -11.21 3.48 -7.47
N ASP A 124 -12.06 4.43 -7.84
CA ASP A 124 -12.18 4.93 -9.21
C ASP A 124 -10.87 5.57 -9.70
N SER A 125 -10.19 6.33 -8.84
CA SER A 125 -8.89 6.93 -9.13
C SER A 125 -7.83 5.86 -9.38
N ALA A 126 -7.73 4.86 -8.51
CA ALA A 126 -6.82 3.74 -8.66
C ALA A 126 -7.06 3.00 -9.98
N LEU A 127 -8.31 2.67 -10.29
CA LEU A 127 -8.67 1.96 -11.52
C LEU A 127 -8.37 2.78 -12.79
N LYS A 128 -8.50 4.11 -12.74
CA LYS A 128 -8.10 4.99 -13.86
C LYS A 128 -6.60 4.98 -14.11
N ALA A 129 -5.78 4.90 -13.06
CA ALA A 129 -4.32 4.86 -13.16
C ALA A 129 -3.76 3.49 -13.55
N LYS A 130 -4.56 2.43 -13.45
CA LYS A 130 -4.12 1.05 -13.66
C LYS A 130 -3.47 0.82 -15.03
N ALA A 131 -4.11 1.27 -16.10
CA ALA A 131 -3.63 1.00 -17.46
C ALA A 131 -2.27 1.64 -17.75
N SER A 132 -2.02 2.87 -17.26
CA SER A 132 -0.72 3.52 -17.42
C SER A 132 0.33 2.90 -16.51
N TRP A 133 -0.03 2.48 -15.30
CA TRP A 133 0.91 1.86 -14.36
C TRP A 133 1.35 0.45 -14.78
N GLU A 134 0.41 -0.39 -15.22
CA GLU A 134 0.72 -1.77 -15.63
C GLU A 134 1.50 -1.84 -16.94
N SER A 135 1.34 -0.84 -17.81
CA SER A 135 2.07 -0.74 -19.08
C SER A 135 3.49 -0.19 -18.94
N LEU A 136 3.87 0.36 -17.78
CA LEU A 136 5.27 0.73 -17.54
C LEU A 136 6.16 -0.51 -17.60
N PRO A 137 7.37 -0.39 -18.17
CA PRO A 137 8.39 -1.42 -18.03
C PRO A 137 8.65 -1.80 -16.57
N PHE A 138 8.99 -3.07 -16.34
CA PHE A 138 9.35 -3.56 -15.01
C PHE A 138 10.47 -2.74 -14.37
N ALA A 139 11.51 -2.39 -15.14
CA ALA A 139 12.65 -1.62 -14.66
C ALA A 139 12.22 -0.26 -14.09
N ASP A 140 11.25 0.41 -14.72
CA ASP A 140 10.76 1.72 -14.28
C ASP A 140 9.90 1.59 -13.02
N ARG A 141 9.05 0.56 -12.94
CA ARG A 141 8.32 0.26 -11.69
C ARG A 141 9.29 -0.08 -10.55
N ALA A 142 10.29 -0.92 -10.82
CA ALA A 142 11.30 -1.32 -9.85
C ALA A 142 12.13 -0.13 -9.35
N ALA A 143 12.48 0.82 -10.22
CA ALA A 143 13.24 2.02 -9.87
C ALA A 143 12.57 2.84 -8.76
N VAL A 144 11.23 2.94 -8.75
CA VAL A 144 10.47 3.61 -7.69
C VAL A 144 10.75 2.98 -6.32
N PHE A 145 10.67 1.66 -6.20
CA PHE A 145 10.85 0.97 -4.92
C PHE A 145 12.32 0.93 -4.49
N LEU A 146 13.26 0.78 -5.44
CA LEU A 146 14.68 0.93 -5.15
C LEU A 146 15.01 2.34 -4.63
N LYS A 147 14.44 3.39 -5.26
CA LYS A 147 14.59 4.77 -4.80
C LYS A 147 13.95 4.99 -3.43
N ALA A 148 12.79 4.38 -3.16
CA ALA A 148 12.16 4.44 -1.85
C ALA A 148 13.04 3.81 -0.76
N ALA A 149 13.70 2.68 -1.05
CA ALA A 149 14.67 2.07 -0.13
C ALA A 149 15.86 2.99 0.16
N ASP A 150 16.38 3.70 -0.84
CA ASP A 150 17.47 4.67 -0.65
C ASP A 150 17.03 5.89 0.17
N LEU A 151 15.78 6.34 -0.02
CA LEU A 151 15.18 7.41 0.77
C LEU A 151 15.00 6.98 2.23
N VAL A 152 14.54 5.76 2.50
CA VAL A 152 14.42 5.20 3.86
C VAL A 152 15.79 5.01 4.51
N SER A 153 16.76 4.41 3.81
CA SER A 153 18.09 4.12 4.38
C SER A 153 18.91 5.39 4.66
N GLY A 154 18.75 6.43 3.83
CA GLY A 154 19.44 7.71 3.93
C GLY A 154 18.58 8.83 4.53
N LYS A 155 17.93 9.60 3.65
CA LYS A 155 17.27 10.89 3.97
C LYS A 155 16.30 10.79 5.15
N TYR A 156 15.47 9.76 5.17
CA TYR A 156 14.35 9.64 6.11
C TYR A 156 14.57 8.65 7.24
N ARG A 157 15.74 8.01 7.35
CA ARG A 157 15.97 6.90 8.30
C ARG A 157 15.54 7.26 9.72
N TYR A 158 16.02 8.39 10.22
CA TYR A 158 15.74 8.80 11.61
C TYR A 158 14.33 9.34 11.78
N ASP A 159 13.73 9.94 10.75
CA ASP A 159 12.36 10.44 10.79
C ASP A 159 11.35 9.30 10.86
N ILE A 160 11.53 8.26 10.03
CA ILE A 160 10.65 7.09 10.05
C ILE A 160 10.80 6.29 11.34
N MET A 161 12.03 6.15 11.85
CA MET A 161 12.27 5.57 13.16
C MET A 161 11.61 6.39 14.28
N ALA A 162 11.75 7.72 14.26
CA ALA A 162 11.12 8.58 15.26
C ALA A 162 9.60 8.45 15.26
N ALA A 163 8.97 8.42 14.07
CA ALA A 163 7.53 8.22 13.92
C ALA A 163 7.10 6.84 14.46
N THR A 164 7.86 5.80 14.18
CA THR A 164 7.59 4.44 14.69
C THR A 164 7.80 4.34 16.20
N MET A 165 8.88 4.88 16.75
CA MET A 165 9.14 4.87 18.20
C MET A 165 8.05 5.60 18.97
N LEU A 166 7.76 6.85 18.57
CA LEU A 166 6.82 7.70 19.28
C LEU A 166 5.37 7.28 19.04
N GLY A 167 5.02 6.82 17.83
CA GLY A 167 3.64 6.49 17.47
C GLY A 167 3.24 5.06 17.78
N GLN A 168 4.18 4.12 17.81
CA GLN A 168 3.91 2.69 18.04
C GLN A 168 4.54 2.16 19.34
N GLY A 169 5.32 2.97 20.07
CA GLY A 169 5.90 2.59 21.37
C GLY A 169 7.10 1.65 21.25
N LYS A 170 7.87 1.77 20.18
CA LYS A 170 9.10 0.99 19.96
C LYS A 170 10.31 1.68 20.61
N ASN A 171 11.28 0.88 21.05
CA ASN A 171 12.62 1.39 21.36
C ASN A 171 13.44 1.54 20.06
N ALA A 172 14.64 2.14 20.15
CA ALA A 172 15.49 2.42 18.98
C ALA A 172 15.82 1.14 18.19
N TRP A 173 16.18 0.05 18.87
CA TRP A 173 16.48 -1.23 18.21
C TRP A 173 15.26 -1.81 17.50
N GLN A 174 14.08 -1.78 18.14
CA GLN A 174 12.85 -2.30 17.55
C GLN A 174 12.36 -1.46 16.36
N ALA A 175 12.62 -0.16 16.35
CA ALA A 175 12.33 0.70 15.20
C ALA A 175 13.36 0.51 14.07
N GLU A 176 14.65 0.36 14.41
CA GLU A 176 15.73 0.13 13.46
C GLU A 176 15.47 -1.12 12.60
N ILE A 177 15.22 -2.25 13.25
CA ILE A 177 15.05 -3.52 12.54
C ILE A 177 13.73 -3.61 11.78
N ASP A 178 12.78 -2.70 12.03
CA ASP A 178 11.46 -2.65 11.38
C ASP A 178 11.43 -1.53 10.32
N SER A 179 11.30 -0.28 10.76
CA SER A 179 10.96 0.83 9.88
C SER A 179 12.14 1.35 9.04
N ALA A 180 13.37 0.95 9.38
CA ALA A 180 14.55 1.18 8.56
C ALA A 180 14.95 -0.09 7.80
N ALA A 181 15.50 -1.09 8.48
CA ALA A 181 16.12 -2.24 7.82
C ALA A 181 15.10 -3.13 7.08
N GLU A 182 14.09 -3.66 7.76
CA GLU A 182 13.09 -4.56 7.14
C GLU A 182 12.28 -3.85 6.04
N LEU A 183 11.93 -2.57 6.21
CA LEU A 183 11.25 -1.80 5.16
C LEU A 183 12.15 -1.61 3.91
N CYS A 184 13.42 -1.27 4.08
CA CYS A 184 14.39 -1.21 2.97
C CYS A 184 14.52 -2.56 2.28
N ASP A 185 14.64 -3.62 3.08
CA ASP A 185 14.79 -4.98 2.57
C ASP A 185 13.56 -5.42 1.80
N PHE A 186 12.33 -5.13 2.27
CA PHE A 186 11.13 -5.42 1.48
C PHE A 186 11.17 -4.73 0.11
N PHE A 187 11.48 -3.45 0.06
CA PHE A 187 11.54 -2.73 -1.21
C PHE A 187 12.61 -3.27 -2.16
N ARG A 188 13.79 -3.62 -1.65
CA ARG A 188 14.90 -4.14 -2.47
C ARG A 188 14.71 -5.61 -2.87
N PHE A 189 14.39 -6.48 -1.92
CA PHE A 189 14.26 -7.91 -2.17
C PHE A 189 12.99 -8.23 -2.96
N ASN A 190 11.88 -7.49 -2.80
CA ASN A 190 10.72 -7.71 -3.68
C ASN A 190 11.05 -7.40 -5.14
N VAL A 191 11.87 -6.37 -5.41
CA VAL A 191 12.37 -6.07 -6.77
C VAL A 191 13.22 -7.23 -7.29
N LYS A 192 14.11 -7.78 -6.45
CA LYS A 192 14.90 -8.98 -6.78
C LYS A 192 14.00 -10.17 -7.13
N TYR A 193 13.05 -10.51 -6.26
CA TYR A 193 12.15 -11.64 -6.48
C TYR A 193 11.25 -11.45 -7.69
N ALA A 194 10.80 -10.22 -7.97
CA ALA A 194 10.03 -9.91 -9.16
C ALA A 194 10.87 -10.09 -10.45
N GLN A 195 12.14 -9.67 -10.45
CA GLN A 195 13.04 -9.89 -11.59
C GLN A 195 13.28 -11.38 -11.81
N GLU A 196 13.60 -12.13 -10.75
CA GLU A 196 13.81 -13.58 -10.81
C GLU A 196 12.55 -14.30 -11.34
N LEU A 197 11.38 -13.94 -10.82
CA LEU A 197 10.09 -14.46 -11.26
C LEU A 197 9.85 -14.19 -12.76
N TYR A 198 10.08 -12.95 -13.23
CA TYR A 198 9.90 -12.60 -14.64
C TYR A 198 10.88 -13.34 -15.56
N GLY A 199 12.04 -13.75 -15.04
CA GLY A 199 13.02 -14.59 -15.73
C GLY A 199 12.60 -16.05 -15.88
N HIS A 200 11.59 -16.54 -15.14
CA HIS A 200 11.11 -17.92 -15.28
C HIS A 200 10.30 -18.08 -16.59
N GLN A 201 10.93 -18.70 -17.59
CA GLN A 201 10.35 -18.94 -18.92
C GLN A 201 10.37 -20.43 -19.29
N PRO A 202 9.50 -20.90 -20.20
CA PRO A 202 9.49 -22.28 -20.66
C PRO A 202 10.83 -22.68 -21.31
N VAL A 203 11.51 -23.66 -20.70
CA VAL A 203 12.82 -24.17 -21.18
C VAL A 203 12.70 -25.04 -22.43
N HIS A 204 11.57 -25.72 -22.62
CA HIS A 204 11.34 -26.61 -23.75
C HIS A 204 10.32 -26.01 -24.72
N ASN A 205 10.67 -26.04 -26.01
CA ASN A 205 9.84 -25.55 -27.10
C ASN A 205 9.85 -26.58 -28.24
N SER A 206 8.70 -26.83 -28.84
CA SER A 206 8.61 -27.67 -30.04
C SER A 206 9.27 -26.98 -31.25
N PRO A 207 9.77 -27.72 -32.25
CA PRO A 207 10.33 -27.12 -33.47
C PRO A 207 9.35 -26.14 -34.12
N GLY A 208 9.83 -24.93 -34.43
CA GLY A 208 9.03 -23.86 -35.05
C GLY A 208 8.11 -23.08 -34.09
N VAL A 209 8.11 -23.40 -32.79
CA VAL A 209 7.29 -22.73 -31.77
C VAL A 209 8.18 -22.02 -30.75
N TRP A 210 7.79 -20.83 -30.32
CA TRP A 210 8.44 -20.12 -29.20
C TRP A 210 7.40 -19.73 -28.15
N ASN A 211 7.35 -20.50 -27.06
CA ASN A 211 6.48 -20.26 -25.92
C ASN A 211 7.07 -19.20 -24.99
N ARG A 212 6.21 -18.36 -24.44
CA ARG A 212 6.56 -17.30 -23.48
C ARG A 212 5.48 -17.21 -22.40
N VAL A 213 5.90 -16.88 -21.18
CA VAL A 213 4.99 -16.60 -20.07
C VAL A 213 5.00 -15.11 -19.78
N GLU A 214 3.82 -14.51 -19.77
CA GLU A 214 3.61 -13.12 -19.35
C GLU A 214 2.97 -13.06 -17.96
N TYR A 215 3.68 -12.47 -17.01
CA TYR A 215 3.22 -12.27 -15.64
C TYR A 215 2.35 -11.01 -15.55
N ARG A 216 1.08 -11.15 -15.94
CA ARG A 216 0.10 -10.05 -15.89
C ARG A 216 -0.25 -9.67 -14.45
N PRO A 217 -0.44 -8.37 -14.14
CA PRO A 217 -1.09 -7.96 -12.90
C PRO A 217 -2.54 -8.43 -12.84
N LEU A 218 -3.15 -8.35 -11.66
CA LEU A 218 -4.56 -8.66 -11.46
C LEU A 218 -5.43 -7.62 -12.18
N GLU A 219 -6.56 -8.06 -12.74
CA GLU A 219 -7.60 -7.17 -13.22
C GLU A 219 -8.42 -6.65 -12.03
N GLY A 220 -8.58 -5.33 -11.93
CA GLY A 220 -9.19 -4.67 -10.77
C GLY A 220 -8.18 -4.04 -9.81
N PHE A 221 -8.52 -3.96 -8.53
CA PHE A 221 -7.68 -3.33 -7.50
C PHE A 221 -7.46 -4.23 -6.28
N VAL A 222 -6.34 -3.99 -5.58
CA VAL A 222 -5.98 -4.69 -4.35
C VAL A 222 -6.37 -3.85 -3.15
N TYR A 223 -6.91 -4.49 -2.12
CA TYR A 223 -7.18 -3.88 -0.81
C TYR A 223 -6.09 -4.31 0.17
N ALA A 224 -5.28 -3.36 0.63
CA ALA A 224 -4.25 -3.59 1.64
C ALA A 224 -4.73 -3.12 3.02
N ILE A 225 -4.83 -4.03 3.98
CA ILE A 225 -5.14 -3.71 5.39
C ILE A 225 -3.92 -4.04 6.24
N THR A 226 -3.32 -3.00 6.84
CA THR A 226 -2.03 -3.13 7.52
C THR A 226 -2.15 -3.01 9.05
N PRO A 227 -1.31 -3.72 9.82
CA PRO A 227 -1.38 -3.75 11.27
C PRO A 227 -0.65 -2.55 11.88
N PHE A 228 -0.65 -2.45 13.22
CA PHE A 228 0.08 -1.40 13.94
C PHE A 228 1.53 -1.77 14.27
N ASN A 229 1.86 -3.05 14.30
CA ASN A 229 3.04 -3.56 14.99
C ASN A 229 4.34 -3.46 14.18
N PHE A 230 4.26 -3.35 12.85
CA PHE A 230 5.40 -3.18 11.96
C PHE A 230 5.10 -2.14 10.88
N THR A 231 5.91 -1.09 10.84
CA THR A 231 5.88 -0.10 9.76
C THR A 231 6.35 -0.73 8.44
N ALA A 232 7.29 -1.68 8.50
CA ALA A 232 7.75 -2.46 7.36
C ALA A 232 6.62 -3.23 6.68
N ILE A 233 5.83 -3.98 7.45
CA ILE A 233 4.63 -4.68 6.94
C ILE A 233 3.66 -3.68 6.34
N ALA A 234 3.46 -2.53 7.00
CA ALA A 234 2.54 -1.51 6.52
C ALA A 234 2.96 -0.89 5.17
N GLY A 235 4.26 -0.74 4.92
CA GLY A 235 4.77 -0.35 3.60
C GLY A 235 4.73 -1.47 2.58
N ASN A 236 5.03 -2.71 2.99
CA ASN A 236 5.13 -3.85 2.10
C ASN A 236 3.78 -4.30 1.51
N LEU A 237 2.71 -4.39 2.32
CA LEU A 237 1.43 -4.90 1.83
C LEU A 237 0.87 -4.13 0.62
N PRO A 238 0.93 -2.78 0.57
CA PRO A 238 0.53 -2.05 -0.62
C PRO A 238 1.65 -1.98 -1.68
N ALA A 239 2.93 -1.93 -1.31
CA ALA A 239 4.03 -1.79 -2.28
C ALA A 239 4.26 -3.06 -3.13
N ALA A 240 4.19 -4.26 -2.52
CA ALA A 240 4.42 -5.51 -3.22
C ALA A 240 3.45 -5.73 -4.41
N PRO A 241 2.12 -5.60 -4.27
CA PRO A 241 1.22 -5.68 -5.42
C PRO A 241 1.43 -4.50 -6.38
N ALA A 242 1.74 -3.29 -5.90
CA ALA A 242 2.02 -2.15 -6.77
C ALA A 242 3.23 -2.38 -7.69
N LEU A 243 4.33 -2.94 -7.17
CA LEU A 243 5.51 -3.35 -7.95
C LEU A 243 5.14 -4.26 -9.13
N MET A 244 4.22 -5.20 -8.90
CA MET A 244 3.76 -6.14 -9.92
C MET A 244 2.78 -5.54 -10.94
N GLY A 245 2.54 -4.22 -10.89
CA GLY A 245 1.65 -3.50 -11.82
C GLY A 245 0.19 -3.39 -11.35
N ASN A 246 -0.11 -3.72 -10.09
CA ASN A 246 -1.45 -3.52 -9.54
C ASN A 246 -1.63 -2.10 -9.01
N VAL A 247 -2.88 -1.72 -8.80
CA VAL A 247 -3.26 -0.50 -8.06
C VAL A 247 -3.93 -0.89 -6.75
N VAL A 248 -3.80 -0.05 -5.73
CA VAL A 248 -4.05 -0.44 -4.35
C VAL A 248 -4.84 0.61 -3.59
N VAL A 249 -5.83 0.16 -2.83
CA VAL A 249 -6.45 0.93 -1.75
C VAL A 249 -5.83 0.48 -0.43
N TRP A 250 -5.09 1.36 0.23
CA TRP A 250 -4.40 1.06 1.48
C TRP A 250 -5.14 1.67 2.67
N LYS A 251 -5.67 0.82 3.54
CA LYS A 251 -6.25 1.21 4.83
C LYS A 251 -5.24 0.97 5.97
N PRO A 252 -4.54 2.00 6.45
CA PRO A 252 -3.57 1.87 7.53
C PRO A 252 -4.22 1.58 8.89
N SER A 253 -3.43 1.09 9.84
CA SER A 253 -3.84 1.00 11.25
C SER A 253 -3.91 2.40 11.89
N PRO A 254 -4.96 2.74 12.66
CA PRO A 254 -5.04 3.97 13.43
C PRO A 254 -3.87 4.15 14.41
N SER A 255 -3.29 3.06 14.93
CA SER A 255 -2.19 3.08 15.89
C SER A 255 -0.79 3.16 15.26
N ALA A 256 -0.71 3.30 13.92
CA ALA A 256 0.55 3.48 13.20
C ALA A 256 0.43 4.57 12.12
N MET A 257 -0.50 5.53 12.29
CA MET A 257 -0.82 6.51 11.27
C MET A 257 0.37 7.40 10.88
N ALA A 258 1.10 7.93 11.87
CA ALA A 258 2.24 8.83 11.65
C ALA A 258 3.34 8.20 10.80
N SER A 259 3.75 6.96 11.10
CA SER A 259 4.79 6.26 10.35
C SER A 259 4.29 5.83 8.97
N ASN A 260 3.06 5.31 8.87
CA ASN A 260 2.47 4.89 7.61
C ASN A 260 2.27 6.06 6.63
N TRP A 261 1.89 7.24 7.14
CA TRP A 261 1.80 8.45 6.34
C TRP A 261 3.17 8.86 5.78
N LEU A 262 4.22 8.79 6.59
CA LEU A 262 5.58 9.07 6.12
C LEU A 262 6.04 8.05 5.07
N VAL A 263 5.74 6.76 5.23
CA VAL A 263 6.02 5.76 4.18
C VAL A 263 5.31 6.10 2.88
N TYR A 264 4.04 6.51 2.94
CA TYR A 264 3.29 6.94 1.76
C TYR A 264 3.96 8.14 1.07
N GLN A 265 4.37 9.16 1.83
CA GLN A 265 5.08 10.32 1.30
C GLN A 265 6.44 9.97 0.69
N ILE A 266 7.17 9.01 1.29
CA ILE A 266 8.43 8.50 0.73
C ILE A 266 8.20 7.83 -0.63
N LEU A 267 7.15 7.02 -0.77
CA LEU A 267 6.80 6.39 -2.04
C LEU A 267 6.48 7.43 -3.12
N LEU A 268 5.74 8.48 -2.77
CA LEU A 268 5.45 9.58 -3.69
C LEU A 268 6.73 10.33 -4.12
N GLU A 269 7.62 10.66 -3.17
CA GLU A 269 8.90 11.30 -3.48
C GLU A 269 9.80 10.40 -4.33
N ALA A 270 9.71 9.07 -4.14
CA ALA A 270 10.43 8.09 -4.95
C ALA A 270 9.93 7.99 -6.40
N GLY A 271 8.82 8.65 -6.74
CA GLY A 271 8.25 8.69 -8.08
C GLY A 271 7.05 7.78 -8.29
N LEU A 272 6.45 7.22 -7.23
CA LEU A 272 5.20 6.49 -7.36
C LEU A 272 4.11 7.44 -7.88
N PRO A 273 3.42 7.13 -8.99
CA PRO A 273 2.32 7.95 -9.44
C PRO A 273 1.22 7.99 -8.36
N LYS A 274 0.71 9.19 -8.09
CA LYS A 274 -0.17 9.47 -6.92
C LYS A 274 -1.37 8.55 -6.80
N ASP A 275 -1.88 8.09 -7.94
CA ASP A 275 -3.11 7.31 -7.99
C ASP A 275 -2.89 5.79 -7.92
N VAL A 276 -1.64 5.31 -7.87
CA VAL A 276 -1.32 3.87 -7.82
C VAL A 276 -1.61 3.26 -6.46
N ILE A 277 -1.29 3.98 -5.39
CA ILE A 277 -1.64 3.61 -4.02
C ILE A 277 -2.48 4.74 -3.44
N GLN A 278 -3.70 4.44 -3.04
CA GLN A 278 -4.61 5.37 -2.37
C GLN A 278 -4.48 5.18 -0.87
N PHE A 279 -4.10 6.24 -0.14
CA PHE A 279 -3.99 6.22 1.32
C PHE A 279 -5.34 6.59 1.93
N VAL A 280 -6.05 5.59 2.45
CA VAL A 280 -7.46 5.69 2.85
C VAL A 280 -7.63 5.32 4.33
N PRO A 281 -7.21 6.20 5.25
CA PRO A 281 -7.53 6.05 6.67
C PRO A 281 -9.03 6.26 6.90
N GLY A 282 -9.64 5.45 7.76
CA GLY A 282 -11.08 5.51 8.01
C GLY A 282 -11.57 4.40 8.93
N ASP A 283 -12.86 4.44 9.24
CA ASP A 283 -13.54 3.37 9.96
C ASP A 283 -13.38 2.04 9.21
N ALA A 284 -12.95 1.00 9.92
CA ALA A 284 -12.61 -0.26 9.30
C ALA A 284 -13.82 -0.96 8.68
N VAL A 285 -15.00 -0.80 9.27
CA VAL A 285 -16.24 -1.43 8.79
C VAL A 285 -16.74 -0.70 7.56
N GLU A 286 -16.82 0.63 7.59
CA GLU A 286 -17.29 1.44 6.47
C GLU A 286 -16.39 1.32 5.22
N VAL A 287 -15.06 1.44 5.41
CA VAL A 287 -14.10 1.31 4.31
C VAL A 287 -14.19 -0.08 3.69
N THR A 288 -14.19 -1.13 4.52
CA THR A 288 -14.26 -2.52 4.05
C THR A 288 -15.59 -2.80 3.35
N LYS A 289 -16.72 -2.34 3.90
CA LYS A 289 -18.03 -2.50 3.28
C LYS A 289 -18.04 -1.89 1.87
N THR A 290 -17.49 -0.69 1.72
CA THR A 290 -17.41 -0.01 0.43
C THR A 290 -16.51 -0.77 -0.54
N VAL A 291 -15.31 -1.18 -0.10
CA VAL A 291 -14.37 -1.96 -0.93
C VAL A 291 -14.99 -3.29 -1.40
N LEU A 292 -15.53 -4.10 -0.49
CA LEU A 292 -16.10 -5.41 -0.81
C LEU A 292 -17.43 -5.32 -1.59
N SER A 293 -18.00 -4.11 -1.68
CA SER A 293 -19.16 -3.87 -2.55
C SER A 293 -18.79 -3.66 -4.03
N HIS A 294 -17.51 -3.40 -4.32
CA HIS A 294 -17.06 -3.06 -5.66
C HIS A 294 -16.76 -4.31 -6.52
N LYS A 295 -17.36 -4.40 -7.71
CA LYS A 295 -17.22 -5.56 -8.63
C LYS A 295 -15.79 -5.82 -9.11
N GLN A 296 -14.93 -4.82 -9.09
CA GLN A 296 -13.51 -4.91 -9.51
C GLN A 296 -12.55 -5.15 -8.33
N PHE A 297 -13.06 -5.55 -7.17
CA PHE A 297 -12.20 -6.01 -6.08
C PHE A 297 -11.47 -7.30 -6.49
N ALA A 298 -10.14 -7.27 -6.48
CA ALA A 298 -9.31 -8.32 -7.08
C ALA A 298 -8.45 -9.10 -6.09
N ALA A 299 -8.07 -8.46 -4.98
CA ALA A 299 -7.37 -9.17 -3.90
C ALA A 299 -7.46 -8.44 -2.56
N LEU A 300 -7.44 -9.22 -1.48
CA LEU A 300 -7.12 -8.77 -0.14
C LEU A 300 -5.65 -9.10 0.15
N HIS A 301 -4.88 -8.09 0.58
CA HIS A 301 -3.56 -8.29 1.19
C HIS A 301 -3.62 -7.81 2.63
N TYR A 302 -3.61 -8.75 3.57
CA TYR A 302 -3.99 -8.50 4.95
C TYR A 302 -2.91 -8.92 5.94
N THR A 303 -2.73 -8.13 6.99
CA THR A 303 -2.12 -8.63 8.22
C THR A 303 -2.87 -8.06 9.42
N GLY A 304 -3.24 -8.93 10.35
CA GLY A 304 -4.00 -8.54 11.54
C GLY A 304 -4.54 -9.72 12.33
N SER A 305 -5.66 -9.54 13.03
CA SER A 305 -6.24 -10.60 13.85
C SER A 305 -6.84 -11.73 13.00
N THR A 306 -6.78 -12.96 13.53
CA THR A 306 -7.38 -14.14 12.89
C THR A 306 -8.90 -14.03 12.78
N ALA A 307 -9.56 -13.42 13.77
CA ALA A 307 -11.01 -13.25 13.77
C ALA A 307 -11.48 -12.34 12.62
N VAL A 308 -10.81 -11.20 12.42
CA VAL A 308 -11.12 -10.28 11.33
C VAL A 308 -10.80 -10.93 9.98
N PHE A 309 -9.67 -11.62 9.84
CA PHE A 309 -9.34 -12.31 8.58
C PHE A 309 -10.38 -13.36 8.20
N ARG A 310 -10.84 -14.19 9.14
CA ARG A 310 -11.92 -15.17 8.91
C ARG A 310 -13.23 -14.50 8.50
N SER A 311 -13.59 -13.40 9.14
CA SER A 311 -14.79 -12.62 8.79
C SER A 311 -14.69 -12.07 7.36
N LEU A 312 -13.57 -11.46 7.00
CA LEU A 312 -13.32 -10.96 5.64
C LEU A 312 -13.36 -12.10 4.61
N TYR A 313 -12.73 -13.22 4.93
CA TYR A 313 -12.73 -14.41 4.07
C TYR A 313 -14.16 -14.89 3.78
N GLY A 314 -15.00 -15.00 4.81
CA GLY A 314 -16.40 -15.39 4.66
C GLY A 314 -17.21 -14.39 3.83
N GLN A 315 -17.05 -13.08 4.08
CA GLN A 315 -17.72 -12.05 3.29
C GLN A 315 -17.32 -12.09 1.81
N ILE A 316 -16.02 -12.28 1.52
CA ILE A 316 -15.52 -12.41 0.16
C ILE A 316 -16.09 -13.67 -0.50
N ALA A 317 -16.09 -14.81 0.20
CA ALA A 317 -16.62 -16.07 -0.32
C ALA A 317 -18.12 -15.97 -0.65
N ASN A 318 -18.92 -15.33 0.21
CA ASN A 318 -20.35 -15.11 -0.05
C ASN A 318 -20.55 -14.23 -1.30
N ASN A 319 -19.82 -13.12 -1.40
CA ASN A 319 -19.90 -12.24 -2.57
C ASN A 319 -19.43 -12.95 -3.87
N VAL A 320 -18.47 -13.88 -3.79
CA VAL A 320 -18.09 -14.74 -4.92
C VAL A 320 -19.24 -15.68 -5.30
N ALA A 321 -19.86 -16.34 -4.33
CA ALA A 321 -20.99 -17.25 -4.57
C ALA A 321 -22.20 -16.54 -5.19
N GLU A 322 -22.41 -15.27 -4.83
CA GLU A 322 -23.44 -14.39 -5.41
C GLU A 322 -23.09 -13.84 -6.80
N GLY A 323 -21.89 -14.13 -7.33
CA GLY A 323 -21.44 -13.64 -8.65
C GLY A 323 -21.11 -12.14 -8.68
N LYS A 324 -20.77 -11.54 -7.54
CA LYS A 324 -20.56 -10.08 -7.42
C LYS A 324 -19.31 -9.56 -8.12
N TYR A 325 -18.22 -10.33 -8.08
CA TYR A 325 -16.90 -9.89 -8.56
C TYR A 325 -16.65 -10.35 -9.99
N GLN A 326 -15.91 -9.55 -10.76
CA GLN A 326 -15.56 -9.86 -12.16
C GLN A 326 -14.64 -11.08 -12.28
N GLY A 327 -13.83 -11.33 -11.26
CA GLY A 327 -12.97 -12.51 -11.16
C GLY A 327 -13.03 -13.07 -9.75
N TYR A 328 -12.14 -14.04 -9.45
CA TYR A 328 -12.03 -14.62 -8.11
C TYR A 328 -11.00 -13.83 -7.30
N PRO A 329 -11.40 -13.06 -6.28
CA PRO A 329 -10.45 -12.27 -5.53
C PRO A 329 -9.45 -13.16 -4.79
N ARG A 330 -8.17 -12.81 -4.87
CA ARG A 330 -7.14 -13.53 -4.12
C ARG A 330 -7.16 -13.08 -2.66
N ILE A 331 -7.15 -14.02 -1.74
CA ILE A 331 -7.14 -13.72 -0.30
C ILE A 331 -5.76 -14.09 0.24
N ILE A 332 -4.90 -13.09 0.43
CA ILE A 332 -3.54 -13.24 0.95
C ILE A 332 -3.50 -12.59 2.32
N GLY A 333 -3.03 -13.33 3.32
CA GLY A 333 -2.78 -12.68 4.59
C GLY A 333 -2.07 -13.51 5.64
N GLU A 334 -1.51 -12.77 6.58
CA GLU A 334 -0.84 -13.25 7.79
C GLU A 334 -1.73 -12.94 9.00
N THR A 335 -1.73 -13.82 9.99
CA THR A 335 -2.42 -13.58 11.26
C THR A 335 -1.50 -13.81 12.45
N GLY A 336 -1.97 -13.51 13.66
CA GLY A 336 -1.17 -13.72 14.88
C GLY A 336 -0.88 -15.20 15.17
N GLY A 337 0.07 -15.43 16.08
CA GLY A 337 0.46 -16.77 16.55
C GLY A 337 0.60 -16.86 18.07
N LYS A 338 0.79 -18.10 18.56
CA LYS A 338 1.09 -18.38 19.97
C LYS A 338 2.36 -19.22 20.07
N ASN A 339 3.49 -18.55 19.92
CA ASN A 339 4.80 -19.17 19.69
C ASN A 339 5.41 -19.72 20.98
N PHE A 340 6.29 -20.71 20.85
CA PHE A 340 6.93 -21.38 21.96
C PHE A 340 8.45 -21.49 21.79
N HIS A 341 9.17 -21.50 22.91
CA HIS A 341 10.53 -22.04 23.00
C HIS A 341 10.48 -23.38 23.73
N LEU A 342 11.15 -24.39 23.18
CA LEU A 342 11.33 -25.70 23.80
C LEU A 342 12.82 -25.88 24.09
N ILE A 343 13.17 -26.00 25.36
CA ILE A 343 14.55 -26.10 25.82
C ILE A 343 14.86 -27.57 26.12
N HIS A 344 15.92 -28.09 25.49
CA HIS A 344 16.41 -29.44 25.77
C HIS A 344 17.36 -29.44 26.98
N HIS A 345 17.52 -30.58 27.67
CA HIS A 345 18.40 -30.66 28.84
C HIS A 345 19.89 -30.42 28.50
N SER A 346 20.26 -30.48 27.22
CA SER A 346 21.60 -30.17 26.73
C SER A 346 21.75 -28.74 26.20
N ALA A 347 20.73 -27.88 26.38
CA ALA A 347 20.77 -26.52 25.87
C ALA A 347 21.79 -25.66 26.63
N ASN A 348 22.37 -24.69 25.92
CA ASN A 348 23.08 -23.60 26.58
C ASN A 348 22.06 -22.73 27.32
N VAL A 349 22.06 -22.80 28.65
CA VAL A 349 21.07 -22.15 29.52
C VAL A 349 21.10 -20.63 29.35
N GLU A 350 22.29 -20.02 29.36
CA GLU A 350 22.44 -18.57 29.23
C GLU A 350 21.84 -18.06 27.91
N ASN A 351 22.17 -18.70 26.80
CA ASN A 351 21.62 -18.37 25.49
C ASN A 351 20.09 -18.55 25.45
N ALA A 352 19.59 -19.66 26.01
CA ALA A 352 18.16 -19.94 26.08
C ALA A 352 17.39 -18.88 26.89
N VAL A 353 17.93 -18.44 28.03
CA VAL A 353 17.33 -17.37 28.84
C VAL A 353 17.32 -16.05 28.06
N ILE A 354 18.47 -15.61 27.54
CA ILE A 354 18.58 -14.34 26.81
C ILE A 354 17.59 -14.29 25.65
N ASN A 355 17.56 -15.33 24.80
CA ASN A 355 16.69 -15.35 23.64
C ASN A 355 15.21 -15.51 24.00
N THR A 356 14.88 -16.22 25.09
CA THR A 356 13.49 -16.31 25.58
C THR A 356 13.00 -14.97 26.12
N VAL A 357 13.82 -14.26 26.90
CA VAL A 357 13.50 -12.91 27.39
C VAL A 357 13.30 -11.95 26.22
N ARG A 358 14.21 -11.94 25.25
CA ARG A 358 14.07 -11.11 24.05
C ARG A 358 12.82 -11.47 23.25
N GLY A 359 12.62 -12.76 22.97
CA GLY A 359 11.48 -13.25 22.20
C GLY A 359 10.12 -12.95 22.86
N ALA A 360 10.04 -12.96 24.19
CA ALA A 360 8.82 -12.70 24.92
C ALA A 360 8.54 -11.21 25.16
N PHE A 361 9.57 -10.40 25.40
CA PHE A 361 9.39 -9.04 25.93
C PHE A 361 9.86 -7.91 25.01
N GLU A 362 10.64 -8.19 23.96
CA GLU A 362 10.95 -7.15 22.97
C GLU A 362 9.66 -6.62 22.33
N TYR A 363 9.58 -5.30 22.21
CA TYR A 363 8.37 -4.60 21.78
C TYR A 363 7.13 -4.96 22.61
N GLN A 364 7.31 -5.20 23.91
CA GLN A 364 6.26 -5.55 24.86
C GLN A 364 5.49 -6.83 24.45
N GLY A 365 6.14 -7.75 23.72
CA GLY A 365 5.51 -8.96 23.19
C GLY A 365 4.53 -8.72 22.04
N GLN A 366 4.48 -7.51 21.47
CA GLN A 366 3.53 -7.13 20.42
C GLN A 366 4.02 -7.49 19.01
N LYS A 367 4.68 -8.65 18.88
CA LYS A 367 5.09 -9.23 17.60
C LYS A 367 4.23 -10.45 17.30
N CYS A 368 3.88 -10.69 16.03
CA CYS A 368 3.15 -11.90 15.62
C CYS A 368 3.91 -13.18 16.03
N SER A 369 5.25 -13.08 16.05
CA SER A 369 6.21 -14.15 16.39
C SER A 369 6.66 -14.16 17.85
N ALA A 370 6.09 -13.33 18.73
CA ALA A 370 6.53 -13.24 20.13
C ALA A 370 6.38 -14.59 20.86
N THR A 371 7.41 -14.94 21.63
CA THR A 371 7.42 -16.16 22.46
C THR A 371 6.46 -15.97 23.62
N SER A 372 5.50 -16.89 23.74
CA SER A 372 4.42 -16.78 24.74
C SER A 372 4.30 -18.01 25.65
N ARG A 373 5.09 -19.05 25.35
CA ARG A 373 5.20 -20.30 26.10
C ARG A 373 6.67 -20.71 26.08
N ALA A 374 7.21 -21.14 27.22
CA ALA A 374 8.54 -21.72 27.30
C ALA A 374 8.44 -23.05 28.03
N TYR A 375 9.05 -24.09 27.47
CA TYR A 375 9.06 -25.43 28.02
C TYR A 375 10.50 -25.77 28.42
N TRP A 376 10.72 -25.93 29.72
CA TRP A 376 12.03 -26.22 30.29
C TRP A 376 12.05 -27.63 30.87
N PRO A 377 13.17 -28.36 30.73
CA PRO A 377 13.33 -29.65 31.39
C PRO A 377 13.55 -29.41 32.87
N LYS A 378 13.02 -30.29 33.72
CA LYS A 378 13.18 -30.20 35.19
C LYS A 378 14.65 -30.06 35.62
N SER A 379 15.57 -30.67 34.87
CA SER A 379 17.01 -30.63 35.14
C SER A 379 17.68 -29.27 34.94
N LEU A 380 17.01 -28.29 34.31
CA LEU A 380 17.54 -26.95 34.03
C LEU A 380 16.58 -25.84 34.53
N TRP A 381 15.64 -26.16 35.42
CA TRP A 381 14.65 -25.18 35.88
C TRP A 381 15.18 -24.29 37.01
N ASP A 382 15.86 -24.91 37.97
CA ASP A 382 16.58 -24.23 39.05
C ASP A 382 17.92 -23.68 38.51
#